data_AF-A0A8D3WYR6-F1
#
_entry.id   AF-A0A8D3WYR6-F1
#
_cell.length_a   1.000
_cell.length_b   1.000
_cell.length_c   1.000
_cell.angle_alpha   90.00
_cell.angle_beta   90.00
_cell.angle_gamma   90.00
#
_symmetry.space_group_name_H-M   'P 1'
#
loop_
_entity.id
_entity.type
_entity.pdbx_description
1 polymer ?
#
loop_
_entity_poly.entity_id
_entity_poly.type
_entity_poly.pdbx_seq_one_letter_code
_entity_poly.pdbx_strand_id
1 'polypeptide(L)'
;MMSEQGMKDFPFFQRIGAFSVNAASPKHTVESLRFASKLLEEKKTVLIFPQGKEEHLEKRPLAFSEGPAFLLKKHSDVEVIPITYYYTFRHDQRPELFIWVGQAVFYDLANAREDITKTLAGAVTAQLDHQKQKIIQENDEEFTTLLKGKKTLSEWLTWWKAKVK
;
A
#
# COMPACT_ATOMS: atom_id res chain seq x y z
N MET A 1 3.77 -7.72 -5.50
CA MET A 1 3.77 -7.85 -6.98
C MET A 1 4.28 -6.55 -7.58
N MET A 2 5.01 -6.59 -8.70
CA MET A 2 5.53 -5.40 -9.38
C MET A 2 5.36 -5.52 -10.90
N SER A 3 5.25 -4.40 -11.62
CA SER A 3 5.20 -4.45 -13.10
C SER A 3 6.48 -5.09 -13.67
N GLU A 4 6.36 -5.76 -14.83
CA GLU A 4 7.52 -6.35 -15.50
C GLU A 4 8.61 -5.32 -15.79
N GLN A 5 8.22 -4.11 -16.21
CA GLN A 5 9.15 -2.99 -16.42
C GLN A 5 9.83 -2.56 -15.11
N GLY A 6 9.06 -2.43 -14.02
CA GLY A 6 9.62 -2.08 -12.71
C GLY A 6 10.62 -3.10 -12.20
N MET A 7 10.41 -4.39 -12.46
CA MET A 7 11.37 -5.44 -12.13
C MET A 7 12.67 -5.35 -12.94
N LYS A 8 12.63 -4.80 -14.17
CA LYS A 8 13.81 -4.55 -15.01
C LYS A 8 14.55 -3.29 -14.56
N ASP A 9 13.82 -2.22 -14.27
CA ASP A 9 14.39 -0.93 -13.85
C ASP A 9 15.01 -1.02 -12.45
N PHE A 10 14.45 -1.87 -11.58
CA PHE A 10 14.86 -2.02 -10.19
C PHE A 10 15.09 -3.50 -9.82
N PRO A 11 16.21 -4.12 -10.27
CA PRO A 11 16.46 -5.55 -10.07
C PRO A 11 16.53 -6.00 -8.60
N PHE A 12 16.77 -5.08 -7.66
CA PHE A 12 16.80 -5.40 -6.23
C PHE A 12 15.45 -5.92 -5.71
N PHE A 13 14.33 -5.59 -6.35
CA PHE A 13 13.00 -6.09 -5.97
C PHE A 13 12.92 -7.62 -6.03
N GLN A 14 13.66 -8.26 -6.93
CA GLN A 14 13.79 -9.73 -6.99
C GLN A 14 14.40 -10.29 -5.70
N ARG A 15 15.38 -9.60 -5.12
CA ARG A 15 16.09 -10.04 -3.91
C ARG A 15 15.23 -9.97 -2.66
N ILE A 16 14.24 -9.08 -2.64
CA ILE A 16 13.27 -8.94 -1.54
C ILE A 16 11.95 -9.68 -1.80
N GLY A 17 11.94 -10.59 -2.78
CA GLY A 17 10.82 -11.51 -3.02
C GLY A 17 9.69 -10.94 -3.90
N ALA A 18 9.88 -9.79 -4.54
CA ALA A 18 8.92 -9.31 -5.53
C ALA A 18 8.98 -10.18 -6.80
N PHE A 19 7.83 -10.32 -7.44
CA PHE A 19 7.67 -11.02 -8.71
C PHE A 19 6.87 -10.14 -9.68
N SER A 20 7.16 -10.32 -10.97
CA SER A 20 6.57 -9.53 -12.04
C SER A 20 5.11 -9.88 -12.27
N VAL A 21 4.34 -8.88 -12.69
CA VAL A 21 3.00 -9.01 -13.27
C VAL A 21 2.93 -8.14 -14.51
N ASN A 22 2.31 -8.67 -15.57
CA ASN A 22 2.03 -7.92 -16.78
C ASN A 22 0.51 -7.76 -16.93
N ALA A 23 0.00 -6.60 -16.51
CA ALA A 23 -1.43 -6.28 -16.57
C ALA A 23 -1.96 -6.11 -18.00
N ALA A 24 -1.08 -5.91 -19.00
CA ALA A 24 -1.47 -5.83 -20.41
C ALA A 24 -1.78 -7.21 -21.03
N SER A 25 -1.37 -8.29 -20.36
CA SER A 25 -1.65 -9.66 -20.77
C SER A 25 -2.50 -10.38 -19.70
N PRO A 26 -3.78 -10.67 -20.00
CA PRO A 26 -4.63 -11.44 -19.09
C PRO A 26 -4.01 -12.79 -18.71
N LYS A 27 -3.35 -13.45 -19.67
CA LYS A 27 -2.63 -14.72 -19.44
C LYS A 27 -1.53 -14.56 -18.40
N HIS A 28 -0.65 -13.58 -18.54
CA HIS A 28 0.43 -13.34 -17.58
C HIS A 28 -0.08 -12.87 -16.23
N THR A 29 -1.17 -12.10 -16.20
CA THR A 29 -1.83 -11.71 -14.94
C THR A 29 -2.30 -12.95 -14.18
N VAL A 30 -2.95 -13.89 -14.85
CA VAL A 30 -3.40 -15.15 -14.24
C VAL A 30 -2.20 -16.01 -13.79
N GLU A 31 -1.13 -16.09 -14.58
CA GLU A 31 0.10 -16.79 -14.17
C GLU A 31 0.71 -16.19 -12.90
N SER A 32 0.74 -14.87 -12.78
CA SER A 32 1.24 -14.15 -11.60
C SER A 32 0.36 -14.43 -10.38
N LEU A 33 -0.96 -14.47 -10.55
CA LEU A 33 -1.91 -14.83 -9.49
C LEU A 33 -1.79 -16.31 -9.10
N ARG A 34 -1.50 -17.23 -10.04
CA ARG A 34 -1.20 -18.63 -9.70
C ARG A 34 0.08 -18.75 -8.89
N PHE A 35 1.11 -17.97 -9.22
CA PHE A 35 2.32 -17.90 -8.42
C PHE A 35 2.03 -17.37 -7.00
N ALA A 36 1.25 -16.31 -6.87
CA ALA A 36 0.77 -15.81 -5.57
C ALA A 36 -0.01 -16.88 -4.78
N SER A 37 -0.89 -17.64 -5.44
CA SER A 37 -1.62 -18.77 -4.83
C SER A 37 -0.67 -19.80 -4.23
N LYS A 38 0.37 -20.21 -4.98
CA LYS A 38 1.38 -21.15 -4.50
C LYS A 38 2.13 -20.62 -3.27
N LEU A 39 2.46 -19.33 -3.24
CA LEU A 39 3.09 -18.72 -2.07
C LEU A 39 2.19 -18.78 -0.83
N LEU A 40 0.88 -18.54 -1.00
CA LEU A 40 -0.10 -18.65 0.09
C LEU A 40 -0.22 -20.10 0.60
N GLU A 41 -0.21 -21.09 -0.30
CA GLU A 41 -0.19 -22.52 0.05
C GLU A 41 1.06 -22.89 0.87
N GLU A 42 2.20 -22.27 0.55
CA GLU A 42 3.45 -22.37 1.31
C GLU A 42 3.45 -21.54 2.61
N LYS A 43 2.30 -21.01 3.04
CA LYS A 43 2.11 -20.17 4.23
C LYS A 43 2.98 -18.90 4.24
N LYS A 44 3.26 -18.35 3.05
CA LYS A 44 3.95 -17.06 2.89
C LYS A 44 2.95 -15.92 2.76
N THR A 45 3.40 -14.71 3.08
CA THR A 45 2.63 -13.47 2.89
C THR A 45 2.84 -12.90 1.50
N VAL A 46 1.77 -12.41 0.86
CA VAL A 46 1.82 -11.75 -0.45
C VAL A 46 1.31 -10.32 -0.33
N LEU A 47 2.16 -9.35 -0.68
CA LEU A 47 1.76 -7.94 -0.80
C LEU A 47 1.28 -7.63 -2.23
N ILE A 48 0.07 -7.09 -2.34
CA ILE A 48 -0.59 -6.77 -3.61
C ILE A 48 -1.03 -5.31 -3.60
N PHE A 49 -0.75 -4.60 -4.71
CA PHE A 49 -1.30 -3.29 -5.00
C PHE A 49 -2.50 -3.47 -5.95
N PRO A 50 -3.74 -3.50 -5.44
CA PRO A 50 -4.90 -3.95 -6.21
C PRO A 50 -5.33 -2.98 -7.32
N GLN A 51 -4.86 -1.73 -7.31
CA GLN A 51 -5.09 -0.77 -8.41
C GLN A 51 -4.36 -1.17 -9.70
N GLY A 52 -3.30 -1.96 -9.61
CA GLY A 52 -2.52 -2.44 -10.76
C GLY A 52 -1.70 -1.38 -11.49
N LYS A 53 -1.77 -0.11 -11.06
CA LYS A 53 -0.99 1.01 -11.58
C LYS A 53 -0.78 2.05 -10.49
N GLU A 54 0.24 2.88 -10.65
CA GLU A 54 0.47 4.04 -9.80
C GLU A 54 -0.61 5.10 -10.09
N GLU A 55 -1.31 5.54 -9.05
CA GLU A 55 -2.33 6.57 -9.16
C GLU A 55 -2.09 7.66 -8.11
N HIS A 56 -2.64 8.85 -8.38
CA HIS A 56 -2.60 9.94 -7.41
C HIS A 56 -3.33 9.54 -6.12
N LEU A 57 -2.71 9.81 -4.98
CA LEU A 57 -3.19 9.48 -3.62
C LEU A 57 -4.65 9.89 -3.38
N GLU A 58 -5.04 11.08 -3.83
CA GLU A 58 -6.39 11.65 -3.63
C GLU A 58 -7.42 11.21 -4.68
N LYS A 59 -7.03 10.40 -5.67
CA LYS A 59 -7.97 9.92 -6.69
C LYS A 59 -9.04 9.05 -6.03
N ARG A 60 -10.31 9.32 -6.36
CA ARG A 60 -11.47 8.55 -5.89
C ARG A 60 -12.42 8.24 -7.06
N PRO A 61 -13.10 7.08 -7.03
CA PRO A 61 -12.94 5.99 -6.06
C PRO A 61 -11.60 5.25 -6.22
N LEU A 62 -11.15 4.54 -5.18
CA LEU A 62 -10.03 3.61 -5.32
C LEU A 62 -10.47 2.44 -6.19
N ALA A 63 -9.97 2.37 -7.43
CA ALA A 63 -10.32 1.32 -8.37
C ALA A 63 -9.48 0.07 -8.07
N PHE A 64 -10.13 -1.03 -7.68
CA PHE A 64 -9.46 -2.30 -7.42
C PHE A 64 -9.73 -3.30 -8.56
N SER A 65 -8.70 -4.04 -8.93
CA SER A 65 -8.84 -5.23 -9.77
C SER A 65 -9.28 -6.43 -8.93
N GLU A 66 -9.93 -7.41 -9.54
CA GLU A 66 -10.42 -8.62 -8.84
C GLU A 66 -9.32 -9.63 -8.43
N GLY A 67 -8.05 -9.32 -8.67
CA GLY A 67 -6.91 -10.20 -8.38
C GLY A 67 -6.89 -10.73 -6.93
N PRO A 68 -7.06 -9.88 -5.90
CA PRO A 68 -7.17 -10.35 -4.52
C PRO A 68 -8.38 -11.26 -4.31
N ALA A 69 -9.57 -10.88 -4.79
CA ALA A 69 -10.78 -11.70 -4.64
C ALA A 69 -10.65 -13.08 -5.31
N PHE A 70 -9.93 -13.16 -6.44
CA PHE A 70 -9.57 -14.43 -7.09
C PHE A 70 -8.72 -15.34 -6.18
N LEU A 71 -7.78 -14.77 -5.41
CA LEU A 71 -6.97 -15.55 -4.47
C LEU A 71 -7.78 -16.01 -3.27
N LEU A 72 -8.60 -15.13 -2.68
CA LEU A 72 -9.40 -15.45 -1.49
C LEU A 72 -10.42 -16.54 -1.77
N LYS A 73 -10.99 -16.59 -2.98
CA LYS A 73 -11.87 -17.69 -3.41
C LYS A 73 -11.20 -19.06 -3.41
N LYS A 74 -9.87 -19.14 -3.43
CA LYS A 74 -9.10 -20.38 -3.38
C LYS A 74 -8.54 -20.68 -2.00
N HIS A 75 -8.42 -19.67 -1.14
CA HIS A 75 -7.77 -19.74 0.15
C HIS A 75 -8.67 -19.13 1.22
N SER A 76 -9.45 -19.99 1.88
CA SER A 76 -10.40 -19.56 2.91
C SER A 76 -9.74 -19.27 4.26
N ASP A 77 -8.46 -19.60 4.41
CA ASP A 77 -7.65 -19.48 5.62
C ASP A 77 -6.71 -18.26 5.60
N VAL A 78 -6.81 -17.41 4.57
CA VAL A 78 -5.96 -16.23 4.40
C VAL A 78 -6.65 -15.01 5.00
N GLU A 79 -5.92 -14.23 5.79
CA GLU A 79 -6.38 -12.93 6.27
C GLU A 79 -5.93 -11.81 5.32
N VAL A 80 -6.76 -10.77 5.18
CA VAL A 80 -6.43 -9.59 4.38
C VAL A 80 -6.16 -8.41 5.31
N ILE A 81 -4.90 -7.98 5.38
CA ILE A 81 -4.47 -6.82 6.16
C ILE A 81 -4.29 -5.61 5.23
N PRO A 82 -5.06 -4.52 5.39
CA PRO A 82 -4.95 -3.33 4.57
C PRO A 82 -3.75 -2.49 5.02
N ILE A 83 -2.91 -2.08 4.07
CA ILE A 83 -1.79 -1.17 4.30
C ILE A 83 -2.02 0.08 3.46
N THR A 84 -2.03 1.25 4.10
CA THR A 84 -2.22 2.55 3.44
C THR A 84 -0.99 3.43 3.60
N TYR A 85 -0.69 4.19 2.54
CA TYR A 85 0.45 5.09 2.45
C TYR A 85 -0.10 6.50 2.18
N TYR A 86 0.23 7.46 3.04
CA TYR A 86 -0.18 8.86 2.89
C TYR A 86 1.05 9.75 2.82
N TYR A 87 1.30 10.30 1.63
CA TYR A 87 2.39 11.24 1.36
C TYR A 87 1.85 12.66 1.48
N THR A 88 2.51 13.50 2.28
CA THR A 88 2.09 14.91 2.43
C THR A 88 3.26 15.84 2.70
N PHE A 89 3.10 17.11 2.37
CA PHE A 89 3.96 18.18 2.85
C PHE A 89 3.23 18.89 3.99
N ARG A 90 3.83 18.90 5.19
CA ARG A 90 3.32 19.66 6.33
C ARG A 90 4.13 20.94 6.51
N HIS A 91 4.79 21.11 7.66
CA HIS A 91 5.51 22.33 8.02
C HIS A 91 6.90 22.44 7.39
N ASP A 92 7.33 21.41 6.68
CA ASP A 92 8.66 21.33 6.08
C ASP A 92 8.58 21.22 4.55
N GLN A 93 9.67 21.63 3.88
CA GLN A 93 9.88 21.51 2.45
C GLN A 93 10.06 20.06 1.99
N ARG A 94 10.29 19.12 2.90
CA ARG A 94 10.42 17.69 2.60
C ARG A 94 9.12 16.95 2.91
N PRO A 95 8.74 15.99 2.05
CA PRO A 95 7.52 15.24 2.26
C PRO A 95 7.69 14.29 3.45
N GLU A 96 6.60 14.10 4.17
CA GLU A 96 6.43 13.07 5.18
C GLU A 96 5.64 11.90 4.57
N LEU A 97 5.99 10.69 4.98
CA LEU A 97 5.27 9.46 4.64
C LEU A 97 4.71 8.84 5.91
N PHE A 98 3.38 8.76 5.97
CA PHE A 98 2.66 8.04 7.00
C PHE A 98 2.24 6.67 6.45
N ILE A 99 2.56 5.60 7.17
CA ILE A 99 2.18 4.24 6.82
C ILE A 99 1.24 3.74 7.92
N TRP A 100 0.08 3.20 7.53
CA TRP A 100 -0.86 2.58 8.45
C TRP A 100 -1.05 1.12 8.10
N VAL A 101 -0.83 0.23 9.07
CA VAL A 101 -1.14 -1.20 8.96
C VAL A 101 -2.43 -1.44 9.74
N GLY A 102 -3.48 -1.82 9.03
CA GLY A 102 -4.81 -2.00 9.59
C GLY A 102 -5.03 -3.34 10.28
N GLN A 103 -6.30 -3.57 10.60
CA GLN A 103 -6.80 -4.86 11.09
C GLN A 103 -7.31 -5.72 9.92
N ALA A 104 -7.47 -7.01 10.17
CA ALA A 104 -8.01 -7.93 9.18
C ALA A 104 -9.39 -7.47 8.66
N VAL A 105 -9.53 -7.41 7.33
CA VAL A 105 -10.80 -7.08 6.69
C VAL A 105 -11.68 -8.32 6.68
N PHE A 106 -12.89 -8.19 7.21
CA PHE A 106 -13.91 -9.22 7.07
C PHE A 106 -14.54 -9.18 5.68
N TYR A 107 -14.70 -10.35 5.06
CA TYR A 107 -15.39 -10.53 3.79
C TYR A 107 -16.09 -11.89 3.77
N ASP A 108 -17.17 -11.98 3.00
CA ASP A 108 -17.91 -13.23 2.83
C ASP A 108 -17.48 -13.95 1.54
N LEU A 109 -16.96 -15.17 1.68
CA LEU A 109 -16.56 -16.02 0.57
C LEU A 109 -17.75 -16.57 -0.22
N ALA A 110 -18.99 -16.48 0.26
CA ALA A 110 -20.18 -16.80 -0.52
C ALA A 110 -20.43 -15.75 -1.63
N ASN A 111 -20.03 -14.50 -1.42
CA ASN A 111 -20.29 -13.39 -2.35
C ASN A 111 -19.54 -13.50 -3.68
N ALA A 112 -19.99 -12.80 -4.72
CA ALA A 112 -19.28 -12.73 -5.99
C ALA A 112 -17.91 -12.04 -5.82
N ARG A 113 -16.97 -12.31 -6.76
CA ARG A 113 -15.63 -11.68 -6.73
C ARG A 113 -15.69 -10.17 -6.77
N GLU A 114 -16.65 -9.62 -7.50
CA GLU A 114 -16.91 -8.18 -7.57
C GLU A 114 -17.26 -7.60 -6.19
N ASP A 115 -18.13 -8.26 -5.43
CA ASP A 115 -18.58 -7.78 -4.12
C ASP A 115 -17.48 -7.90 -3.05
N ILE A 116 -16.69 -8.97 -3.10
CA ILE A 116 -15.48 -9.09 -2.27
C ILE A 116 -14.53 -7.93 -2.62
N THR A 117 -14.32 -7.66 -3.90
CA THR A 117 -13.44 -6.57 -4.35
C THR A 117 -13.93 -5.21 -3.86
N LYS A 118 -15.24 -4.94 -3.94
CA LYS A 118 -15.86 -3.72 -3.39
C LYS A 118 -15.67 -3.62 -1.88
N THR A 119 -15.82 -4.73 -1.15
CA THR A 119 -15.62 -4.80 0.30
C THR A 119 -14.18 -4.42 0.66
N LEU A 120 -13.19 -5.02 -0.01
CA LEU A 120 -11.78 -4.72 0.21
C LEU A 120 -11.44 -3.27 -0.15
N ALA A 121 -11.94 -2.78 -1.29
CA ALA A 121 -11.74 -1.40 -1.73
C ALA A 121 -12.34 -0.40 -0.73
N GLY A 122 -13.54 -0.70 -0.22
CA GLY A 122 -14.22 0.09 0.80
C GLY A 122 -13.42 0.16 2.11
N ALA A 123 -12.91 -0.99 2.58
CA ALA A 123 -12.10 -1.06 3.80
C ALA A 123 -10.80 -0.24 3.68
N VAL A 124 -10.08 -0.37 2.56
CA VAL A 124 -8.85 0.41 2.32
C VAL A 124 -9.16 1.89 2.16
N THR A 125 -10.26 2.24 1.50
CA THR A 125 -10.69 3.65 1.35
C THR A 125 -11.01 4.27 2.71
N ALA A 126 -11.78 3.58 3.54
CA ALA A 126 -12.13 4.05 4.89
C ALA A 126 -10.89 4.23 5.77
N GLN A 127 -9.93 3.29 5.70
CA GLN A 127 -8.66 3.43 6.42
C GLN A 127 -7.85 4.63 5.92
N LEU A 128 -7.70 4.80 4.61
CA LEU A 128 -6.95 5.91 4.03
C LEU A 128 -7.58 7.26 4.38
N ASP A 129 -8.91 7.35 4.36
CA ASP A 129 -9.64 8.56 4.72
C ASP A 129 -9.52 8.86 6.22
N HIS A 130 -9.58 7.85 7.08
CA HIS A 130 -9.31 8.00 8.51
C HIS A 130 -7.88 8.49 8.78
N GLN A 131 -6.90 7.84 8.16
CA GLN A 131 -5.48 8.22 8.24
C GLN A 131 -5.28 9.68 7.78
N LYS A 132 -5.89 10.07 6.67
CA LYS A 132 -5.87 11.44 6.15
C LYS A 132 -6.41 12.44 7.16
N GLN A 133 -7.56 12.17 7.78
CA GLN A 133 -8.15 13.10 8.75
C GLN A 133 -7.24 13.31 9.96
N LYS A 134 -6.60 12.25 10.46
CA LYS A 134 -5.61 12.37 11.55
C LYS A 134 -4.44 13.27 11.18
N ILE A 135 -3.90 13.08 9.98
CA ILE A 135 -2.76 13.87 9.48
C ILE A 135 -3.15 15.35 9.30
N ILE A 136 -4.36 15.62 8.78
CA ILE A 136 -4.88 17.00 8.62
C ILE A 136 -5.07 17.68 9.98
N GLN A 137 -5.48 16.92 11.01
CA GLN A 137 -5.67 17.42 12.38
C GLN A 137 -4.39 17.45 13.20
N GLU A 138 -3.25 17.09 12.60
CA GLU A 138 -1.95 16.95 13.27
C GLU A 138 -1.97 16.02 14.49
N ASN A 139 -2.89 15.04 14.49
CA ASN A 139 -2.94 14.00 15.52
C ASN A 139 -2.08 12.82 15.07
N ASP A 140 -0.81 12.84 15.46
CA ASP A 140 0.17 11.82 15.13
C ASP A 140 0.54 10.87 16.28
N GLU A 141 -0.21 10.88 17.39
CA GLU A 141 0.06 10.09 18.59
C GLU A 141 0.10 8.57 18.35
N GLU A 142 -0.65 8.09 17.35
CA GLU A 142 -0.71 6.68 16.98
C GLU A 142 0.41 6.25 16.03
N PHE A 143 1.25 7.18 15.57
CA PHE A 143 2.37 6.90 14.69
C PHE A 143 3.67 6.81 15.46
N THR A 144 4.52 5.87 15.05
CA THR A 144 5.91 5.77 15.51
C THR A 144 6.85 6.11 14.37
N THR A 145 7.82 6.99 14.61
CA THR A 145 8.82 7.36 13.61
C THR A 145 9.79 6.20 13.34
N LEU A 146 9.70 5.59 12.15
CA LEU A 146 10.64 4.55 11.71
C LEU A 146 11.94 5.11 11.12
N LEU A 147 11.84 6.23 10.39
CA LEU A 147 12.96 6.90 9.75
C LEU A 147 12.83 8.40 9.92
N LYS A 148 13.87 9.05 10.45
CA LYS A 148 13.97 10.51 10.49
C LYS A 148 14.64 11.02 9.23
N GLY A 149 14.01 11.97 8.55
CA GLY A 149 14.61 12.72 7.46
C GLY A 149 15.83 13.53 7.93
N LYS A 150 16.67 13.97 6.99
CA LYS A 150 17.74 14.93 7.33
C LYS A 150 17.11 16.29 7.61
N LYS A 151 17.79 17.12 8.41
CA LYS A 151 17.36 18.50 8.64
C LYS A 151 17.25 19.30 7.34
N THR A 152 16.35 20.26 7.32
CA THR A 152 16.14 21.16 6.18
C THR A 152 16.82 22.50 6.40
N LEU A 153 16.87 23.32 5.33
CA LEU A 153 17.53 24.62 5.40
C LEU A 153 16.83 25.56 6.39
N SER A 154 15.50 25.49 6.50
CA SER A 154 14.70 26.24 7.47
C SER A 154 15.04 25.85 8.92
N GLU A 155 15.13 24.55 9.21
CA GLU A 155 15.54 24.06 10.52
C GLU A 155 16.99 24.42 10.85
N TRP A 156 17.88 24.36 9.85
CA TRP A 156 19.28 24.75 9.99
C TRP A 156 19.43 26.25 10.30
N LEU A 157 18.72 27.12 9.57
CA LEU A 157 18.72 28.57 9.80
C LEU A 157 18.14 28.95 11.17
N THR A 158 17.09 28.26 11.61
CA THR A 158 16.47 28.47 12.92
C THR A 158 17.40 28.05 14.05
N TRP A 159 18.07 26.90 13.90
CA TRP A 159 19.12 26.45 14.81
C TRP A 159 20.29 27.43 14.87
N TRP A 160 20.72 27.99 13.73
CA TRP A 160 21.79 28.99 13.68
C TRP A 160 21.39 30.28 14.41
N LYS A 161 20.18 30.79 14.18
CA LYS A 161 19.65 31.96 14.89
C LYS A 161 19.57 31.75 16.41
N ALA A 162 19.17 30.55 16.85
CA ALA A 162 19.10 30.22 18.28
C ALA A 162 20.48 30.14 18.96
N LYS A 163 21.56 29.95 18.19
CA LYS A 163 22.94 29.82 18.69
C LYS A 163 23.72 31.14 18.73
N VAL A 164 23.19 32.18 18.09
CA VAL A 164 23.80 33.51 17.95
C VAL A 164 23.18 34.51 18.93
N LYS A 165 22.16 34.09 19.69
CA LYS A 165 21.65 34.77 20.89
C LYS A 165 22.33 34.19 22.13
#